data_AF-A0A6S7BMY7-F1
#
_entry.id   AF-A0A6S7BMY7-F1
#
_cell.length_a   1.000
_cell.length_b   1.000
_cell.length_c   1.000
_cell.angle_alpha   90.00
_cell.angle_beta   90.00
_cell.angle_gamma   90.00
#
_symmetry.space_group_name_H-M   'P 1'
#
loop_
_entity.id
_entity.type
_entity.pdbx_description
1 polymer ?
#
loop_
_entity_poly.entity_id
_entity_poly.type
_entity_poly.pdbx_seq_one_letter_code
_entity_poly.pdbx_strand_id
1 'polypeptide(L)'
;MMTPRLIHKHLCVSRYNREREQRIGKNAKGNKPIKLTPLHRRTVSYMANGKLKTKTIDRAMNTAELIVAVLRDEEHAVQFAWQAPASIRPHLQLEENHA
;
A
#
# COMPACT_ATOMS: atom_id res chain seq x y z
N MET A 1 -18.90 -6.84 17.44
CA MET A 1 -18.31 -6.71 16.09
C MET A 1 -17.16 -7.71 15.97
N MET A 2 -17.16 -8.58 14.95
CA MET A 2 -16.03 -9.47 14.69
C MET A 2 -14.91 -8.67 14.01
N THR A 3 -13.77 -8.51 14.68
CA THR A 3 -12.58 -7.92 14.06
C THR A 3 -12.07 -8.88 12.97
N PRO A 4 -12.01 -8.46 11.70
CA PRO A 4 -11.58 -9.35 10.63
C PRO A 4 -10.15 -9.85 10.88
N ARG A 5 -9.91 -11.15 10.73
CA ARG A 5 -8.57 -11.74 10.89
C ARG A 5 -7.60 -11.12 9.89
N LEU A 6 -6.55 -10.48 10.41
CA LEU A 6 -5.47 -9.92 9.62
C LEU A 6 -4.24 -10.85 9.68
N ILE A 7 -3.82 -11.33 8.52
CA ILE A 7 -2.61 -12.08 8.29
C ILE A 7 -1.46 -11.09 8.12
N HIS A 8 -0.28 -11.39 8.67
CA HIS A 8 0.88 -10.47 8.69
C HIS A 8 0.57 -9.06 9.25
N LYS A 9 -0.46 -8.91 10.09
CA LYS A 9 -0.92 -7.63 10.67
C LYS A 9 -1.52 -6.61 9.68
N HIS A 10 -1.52 -6.85 8.38
CA HIS A 10 -2.04 -5.87 7.40
C HIS A 10 -2.83 -6.49 6.24
N LEU A 11 -2.85 -7.82 6.12
CA LEU A 11 -3.45 -8.52 4.99
C LEU A 11 -4.75 -9.21 5.41
N CYS A 12 -5.89 -8.88 4.79
CA CYS A 12 -7.10 -9.65 5.06
C CYS A 12 -7.02 -11.06 4.47
N VAL A 13 -7.80 -12.01 5.01
CA VAL A 13 -7.83 -13.42 4.55
C VAL A 13 -8.10 -13.54 3.05
N SER A 14 -8.99 -12.69 2.50
CA SER A 14 -9.28 -12.67 1.06
C SER A 14 -8.04 -12.34 0.23
N ARG A 15 -7.23 -11.36 0.65
CA ARG A 15 -6.00 -10.98 -0.05
C ARG A 15 -4.95 -12.05 0.00
N TYR A 16 -4.75 -12.66 1.17
CA TYR A 16 -3.86 -13.80 1.33
C TYR A 16 -4.26 -14.97 0.43
N ASN A 17 -5.55 -15.28 0.34
CA ASN A 17 -6.03 -16.33 -0.55
C ASN A 17 -5.79 -15.96 -2.02
N ARG A 18 -6.07 -14.72 -2.43
CA ARG A 18 -5.81 -14.26 -3.81
C ARG A 18 -4.33 -14.34 -4.18
N GLU A 19 -3.44 -13.95 -3.28
CA GLU A 19 -1.99 -14.10 -3.45
C GLU A 19 -1.62 -15.57 -3.64
N ARG A 20 -2.14 -16.44 -2.77
CA ARG A 20 -1.91 -17.88 -2.86
C ARG A 20 -2.40 -18.43 -4.19
N GLU A 21 -3.61 -18.08 -4.62
CA GLU A 21 -4.21 -18.51 -5.89
C GLU A 21 -3.37 -18.08 -7.09
N GLN A 22 -2.87 -16.84 -7.10
CA GLN A 22 -1.94 -16.37 -8.14
C GLN A 22 -0.65 -17.17 -8.13
N ARG A 23 -0.06 -17.41 -6.95
CA ARG A 23 1.20 -18.16 -6.81
C ARG A 23 1.08 -19.62 -7.24
N ILE A 24 -0.04 -20.29 -6.92
CA ILE A 24 -0.27 -21.69 -7.32
C ILE A 24 -0.89 -21.82 -8.72
N GLY A 25 -1.27 -20.71 -9.35
CA GLY A 25 -1.90 -20.68 -10.67
C GLY A 25 -3.29 -21.29 -10.73
N LYS A 26 -3.92 -21.56 -9.57
CA LYS A 26 -5.22 -22.22 -9.45
C LYS A 26 -6.07 -21.54 -8.37
N ASN A 27 -7.33 -21.28 -8.68
CA ASN A 27 -8.31 -20.78 -7.72
C ASN A 27 -8.88 -21.91 -6.85
N ALA A 28 -9.75 -21.58 -5.90
CA ALA A 28 -10.44 -22.55 -5.04
C ALA A 28 -11.23 -23.65 -5.80
N LYS A 29 -11.54 -23.43 -7.09
CA LYS A 29 -12.21 -24.41 -7.97
C LYS A 29 -11.24 -25.17 -8.88
N GLY A 30 -9.94 -24.98 -8.74
CA GLY A 30 -8.90 -25.63 -9.56
C GLY A 30 -8.61 -24.96 -10.90
N ASN A 31 -9.30 -23.86 -11.25
CA ASN A 31 -9.16 -23.17 -12.53
C ASN A 31 -8.13 -22.05 -12.48
N LYS A 32 -7.61 -21.62 -13.64
CA LYS A 32 -6.71 -20.47 -13.73
C LYS A 32 -7.37 -19.21 -13.15
N PRO A 33 -6.72 -18.48 -12.24
CA PRO A 33 -7.28 -17.26 -11.64
C PRO A 33 -7.24 -16.11 -12.64
N ILE A 34 -8.32 -15.92 -13.40
CA ILE A 34 -8.42 -14.89 -14.46
C ILE A 34 -8.89 -13.51 -13.97
N LYS A 35 -9.55 -13.44 -12.82
CA LYS A 35 -10.14 -12.20 -12.28
C LYS A 35 -9.29 -11.52 -11.20
N LEU A 36 -8.11 -12.06 -10.90
CA LEU A 36 -7.27 -11.54 -9.82
C LEU A 36 -6.32 -10.47 -10.35
N THR A 37 -6.43 -9.25 -9.82
CA THR A 37 -5.45 -8.20 -10.05
C THR A 37 -4.07 -8.68 -9.58
N PRO A 38 -3.01 -8.52 -10.39
CA PRO A 38 -1.66 -8.87 -9.99
C PRO A 38 -1.23 -8.06 -8.76
N LEU A 39 -0.56 -8.75 -7.83
CA LEU A 39 0.04 -8.13 -6.65
C LEU A 39 1.45 -7.67 -7.00
N HIS A 40 1.78 -6.45 -6.60
CA HIS A 40 3.07 -5.86 -6.91
C HIS A 40 3.74 -5.30 -5.66
N ARG A 41 5.06 -5.22 -5.72
CA ARG A 41 5.83 -4.47 -4.75
C ARG A 41 5.44 -3.00 -4.85
N ARG A 42 5.03 -2.43 -3.74
CA ARG A 42 4.69 -1.02 -3.62
C ARG A 42 5.43 -0.42 -2.43
N THR A 43 5.70 0.87 -2.52
CA THR A 43 6.33 1.66 -1.47
C THR A 43 5.54 2.94 -1.27
N VAL A 44 5.35 3.33 -0.01
CA VAL A 44 4.80 4.64 0.38
C VAL A 44 5.79 5.34 1.31
N SER A 45 5.98 6.64 1.09
CA SER A 45 6.73 7.53 1.98
C SER A 45 5.74 8.28 2.86
N TYR A 46 6.07 8.47 4.14
CA TYR A 46 5.23 9.18 5.10
C TYR A 46 6.11 9.92 6.12
N MET A 47 5.57 10.99 6.70
CA MET A 47 6.21 11.69 7.82
C MET A 47 5.60 11.18 9.13
N ALA A 48 6.46 10.91 10.11
CA ALA A 48 6.06 10.59 11.48
C ALA A 48 7.10 11.15 12.45
N ASN A 49 6.67 11.87 13.49
CA ASN A 49 7.57 12.52 14.46
C ASN A 49 8.67 13.38 13.79
N GLY A 50 8.27 14.18 12.79
CA GLY A 50 9.20 15.02 12.02
C GLY A 50 10.20 14.26 11.13
N LYS A 51 10.10 12.93 11.02
CA LYS A 51 11.03 12.10 10.24
C LYS A 51 10.33 11.50 9.02
N LEU A 52 11.02 11.55 7.89
CA LEU A 52 10.61 10.85 6.67
C LEU A 52 10.90 9.36 6.83
N LYS A 53 9.87 8.54 6.66
CA LYS A 53 9.93 7.07 6.73
C LYS A 53 9.32 6.48 5.47
N THR A 54 9.73 5.26 5.13
CA THR A 54 9.20 4.51 4.00
C THR A 54 8.70 3.14 4.45
N LYS A 55 7.54 2.73 3.92
CA LYS A 55 7.00 1.37 4.08
C LYS A 55 6.92 0.72 2.71
N THR A 56 7.50 -0.47 2.60
CA THR A 56 7.43 -1.29 1.39
C THR A 56 6.70 -2.59 1.71
N ILE A 57 5.79 -2.99 0.81
CA ILE A 57 5.09 -4.27 0.86
C ILE A 57 5.25 -4.92 -0.51
N ASP A 58 5.86 -6.11 -0.57
CA ASP A 58 6.19 -6.78 -1.82
C ASP A 58 4.97 -7.26 -2.61
N ARG A 59 3.81 -7.41 -1.95
CA ARG A 59 2.60 -8.01 -2.52
C ARG A 59 1.36 -7.22 -2.11
N ALA A 60 1.28 -5.98 -2.59
CA ALA A 60 0.15 -5.12 -2.35
C ALA A 60 -0.71 -4.97 -3.61
N MET A 61 -2.03 -4.95 -3.43
CA MET A 61 -2.93 -4.67 -4.55
C MET A 61 -2.91 -3.18 -4.90
N ASN A 62 -2.95 -2.32 -3.89
CA ASN A 62 -3.01 -0.87 -4.05
C ASN A 62 -2.27 -0.15 -2.90
N THR A 63 -2.11 1.17 -3.03
CA THR A 63 -1.44 2.01 -2.03
C THR A 63 -2.25 2.13 -0.72
N ALA A 64 -3.57 1.97 -0.77
CA ALA A 64 -4.42 2.04 0.44
C ALA A 64 -4.05 0.95 1.47
N GLU A 65 -3.65 -0.24 1.01
CA GLU A 65 -3.14 -1.30 1.90
C GLU A 65 -1.88 -0.87 2.67
N LEU A 66 -0.99 -0.10 2.03
CA LEU A 66 0.21 0.42 2.69
C LEU A 66 -0.16 1.53 3.68
N ILE A 67 -1.08 2.42 3.32
CA ILE A 67 -1.55 3.50 4.20
C ILE A 67 -2.17 2.91 5.47
N VAL A 68 -3.06 1.92 5.34
CA VAL A 68 -3.67 1.23 6.48
C VAL A 68 -2.61 0.51 7.33
N ALA A 69 -1.62 -0.13 6.71
CA ALA A 69 -0.52 -0.76 7.44
C ALA A 69 0.30 0.27 8.24
N VAL A 70 0.58 1.44 7.66
CA VAL A 70 1.31 2.53 8.34
C VAL A 70 0.47 3.11 9.48
N LEU A 71 -0.80 3.44 9.25
CA LEU A 71 -1.71 3.95 10.28
C LEU A 71 -1.88 3.00 11.46
N ARG A 72 -1.75 1.69 11.23
CA ARG A 72 -1.88 0.68 12.26
C ARG A 72 -0.59 0.50 13.08
N ASP A 73 0.56 0.50 12.41
CA ASP A 73 1.84 0.13 13.01
C ASP A 73 2.60 1.35 13.58
N GLU A 74 2.33 2.56 13.10
CA GLU A 74 3.01 3.78 13.55
C GLU A 74 2.35 4.34 14.81
N GLU A 75 3.17 4.64 15.81
CA GLU A 75 2.74 5.18 17.11
C GLU A 75 2.47 6.69 17.04
N HIS A 76 3.22 7.39 16.20
CA HIS A 76 3.10 8.84 16.06
C HIS A 76 2.06 9.22 15.00
N ALA A 77 1.55 10.45 15.10
CA ALA A 77 0.72 11.03 14.05
C ALA A 77 1.45 10.98 12.70
N VAL A 78 0.81 10.35 11.72
CA VAL A 78 1.34 10.19 10.37
C VAL A 78 0.78 11.24 9.42
N GLN A 79 1.62 11.75 8.55
CA GLN A 79 1.23 12.62 7.44
C GLN A 79 1.62 11.95 6.13
N PHE A 80 0.64 11.89 5.23
CA PHE A 80 0.83 11.43 3.86
C PHE A 80 0.66 12.62 2.93
N ALA A 81 1.57 12.76 1.96
CA ALA A 81 1.47 13.75 0.91
C ALA A 81 1.58 13.04 -0.45
N TRP A 82 0.98 13.63 -1.47
CA TRP A 82 1.16 13.15 -2.83
C TRP A 82 2.61 13.39 -3.26
N GLN A 83 3.34 12.31 -3.52
CA GLN A 83 4.68 12.40 -4.08
C GLN A 83 4.57 12.49 -5.59
N ALA A 84 4.66 13.72 -6.11
CA ALA A 84 4.59 13.97 -7.53
C ALA A 84 5.63 13.13 -8.32
N PRO A 85 5.29 12.64 -9.52
CA PRO A 85 6.24 12.04 -10.44
C PRO A 85 7.45 12.96 -10.63
N ALA A 86 8.65 12.38 -10.78
CA ALA A 86 9.87 13.15 -10.95
C ALA A 86 9.78 14.14 -12.13
N SER A 87 9.04 13.80 -13.18
CA SER A 87 8.77 14.65 -14.34
C SER A 87 7.92 15.89 -14.02
N ILE A 88 7.11 15.87 -12.96
CA ILE A 88 6.18 16.95 -12.60
C ILE A 88 6.75 17.82 -11.47
N ARG A 89 7.68 17.30 -10.65
CA ARG A 89 8.28 18.03 -9.52
C ARG A 89 8.85 19.40 -9.86
N PRO A 90 9.57 19.62 -10.98
CA PRO A 90 10.09 20.93 -11.32
C PRO A 90 8.99 21.99 -11.55
N HIS A 91 7.80 21.56 -11.95
CA HIS A 91 6.67 22.46 -12.25
C HIS A 91 5.83 22.81 -11.01
N LEU A 92 6.06 22.14 -9.87
CA LEU A 92 5.35 22.39 -8.62
C LEU A 92 6.00 23.48 -7.75
N GLN A 93 7.20 23.96 -8.11
CA GLN A 93 7.95 24.96 -7.33
C GLN A 93 7.65 26.42 -7.73
N LEU A 94 6.68 26.67 -8.61
CA LEU A 94 6.47 27.99 -9.22
C LEU A 94 5.44 28.89 -8.51
N GLU A 95 4.81 28.47 -7.40
CA GLU A 95 3.74 29.24 -6.74
C GLU A 95 4.04 29.68 -5.29
N GLU A 96 5.31 29.75 -4.86
CA GLU A 96 5.67 30.23 -3.51
C GLU A 96 6.47 31.54 -3.50
N ASN A 97 6.36 32.39 -4.51
CA ASN A 97 6.95 33.73 -4.47
C ASN A 97 5.99 34.77 -5.07
N HIS A 98 5.02 35.24 -4.28
CA HIS A 98 4.51 36.62 -4.30
C HIS A 98 3.45 36.78 -3.20
N ALA A 99 3.88 37.24 -2.03
CA ALA A 99 3.08 37.99 -1.06
C ALA A 99 4.02 38.85 -0.21
#